data_AF-A0A7W8SVP8-F1
#
_entry.id   AF-A0A7W8SVP8-F1
#
_cell.length_a   1.000
_cell.length_b   1.000
_cell.length_c   1.000
_cell.angle_alpha   90.00
_cell.angle_beta   90.00
_cell.angle_gamma   90.00
#
_symmetry.space_group_name_H-M   'P 1'
#
loop_
_entity.id
_entity.type
_entity.pdbx_description
1 polymer ?
#
loop_
_entity_poly.entity_id
_entity_poly.type
_entity_poly.pdbx_seq_one_letter_code
_entity_poly.pdbx_strand_id
1 'polypeptide(L)'
;MSTGSGSMGFWGFSIEVWDRLCVIGFWVTAITGGVAVFGGLFTAVIGHKISDVTQAQSQAQIAAANARSAEAHARSSEAELKLEELRRQVGHRQLQRDAFLEELRGQPSEPVEIMYLRDDPECFDVAQQIARALEAAGWRITGLAPIPVPRSNTDPIAMSVDGQPSGVTIVTASMTEAELQAMEMQAMRQAGWAHTPFTVLASAVLRGLGAVSSSAAGPHAPSVGTLRVVVAPR
;
A
#
# COMPACT_ATOMS: atom_id res chain seq x y z
N MET A 1 80.91 10.24 -92.85
CA MET A 1 80.89 10.59 -91.40
C MET A 1 79.45 10.66 -90.96
N SER A 2 78.99 9.65 -90.22
CA SER A 2 77.68 9.64 -89.55
C SER A 2 77.93 9.10 -88.15
N THR A 3 78.02 10.00 -87.18
CA THR A 3 78.18 9.67 -85.76
C THR A 3 76.79 9.49 -85.16
N GLY A 4 76.31 8.24 -85.16
CA GLY A 4 75.10 7.85 -84.44
C GLY A 4 75.35 7.87 -82.93
N SER A 5 75.00 8.98 -82.29
CA SER A 5 74.89 9.12 -80.84
C SER A 5 73.75 8.22 -80.35
N GLY A 6 74.06 6.97 -80.01
CA GLY A 6 73.14 6.08 -79.31
C GLY A 6 72.96 6.57 -77.88
N SER A 7 71.77 7.08 -77.54
CA SER A 7 71.42 7.40 -76.16
C SER A 7 71.34 6.11 -75.35
N MET A 8 72.42 5.78 -74.62
CA MET A 8 72.35 4.73 -73.60
C MET A 8 71.49 5.25 -72.46
N GLY A 9 70.27 4.72 -72.34
CA GLY A 9 69.41 5.04 -71.22
C GLY A 9 69.89 4.37 -69.93
N PHE A 10 69.37 4.89 -68.82
CA PHE A 10 69.64 4.44 -67.46
C PHE A 10 69.32 2.94 -67.34
N TRP A 11 70.25 2.12 -66.80
CA TRP A 11 70.10 0.66 -66.63
C TRP A 11 70.02 -0.18 -67.91
N GLY A 12 70.55 0.32 -69.04
CA GLY A 12 70.66 -0.48 -70.27
C GLY A 12 69.37 -0.60 -71.08
N PHE A 13 68.31 0.11 -70.67
CA PHE A 13 67.08 0.29 -71.44
C PHE A 13 67.08 1.66 -72.11
N SER A 14 66.43 1.80 -73.27
CA SER A 14 66.32 3.09 -73.94
C SER A 14 65.43 4.06 -73.15
N ILE A 15 65.63 5.37 -73.37
CA ILE A 15 64.82 6.44 -72.74
C ILE A 15 63.32 6.24 -73.03
N GLU A 16 62.97 5.72 -74.21
CA GLU A 16 61.59 5.40 -74.59
C GLU A 16 60.95 4.29 -73.73
N VAL A 17 61.75 3.32 -73.25
CA VAL A 17 61.26 2.26 -72.35
C VAL A 17 60.95 2.84 -70.96
N TRP A 18 61.81 3.73 -70.46
CA TRP A 18 61.58 4.40 -69.18
C TRP A 18 60.37 5.32 -69.20
N ASP A 19 60.17 6.06 -70.29
CA ASP A 19 59.00 6.90 -70.47
C ASP A 19 57.70 6.05 -70.42
N ARG A 20 57.67 4.92 -71.13
CA ARG A 20 56.53 3.98 -71.05
C ARG A 20 56.31 3.41 -69.64
N LEU A 21 57.37 3.06 -68.91
CA LEU A 21 57.26 2.53 -67.55
C LEU A 21 56.74 3.59 -66.56
N CYS A 22 57.22 4.83 -66.66
CA CYS A 22 56.72 5.94 -65.84
C CYS A 22 55.25 6.22 -66.12
N VAL A 23 54.83 6.21 -67.38
CA VAL A 23 53.43 6.38 -67.78
C VAL A 23 52.56 5.25 -67.23
N ILE A 24 53.00 3.98 -67.35
CA ILE A 24 52.27 2.83 -66.79
C ILE A 24 52.16 2.95 -65.25
N GLY A 25 53.25 3.29 -64.57
CA GLY A 25 53.27 3.46 -63.11
C GLY A 25 52.33 4.56 -62.60
N PHE A 26 52.23 5.67 -63.34
CA PHE A 26 51.29 6.75 -63.06
C PHE A 26 49.83 6.26 -63.17
N TRP A 27 49.51 5.54 -64.25
CA TRP A 27 48.16 4.97 -64.44
C TRP A 27 47.79 3.94 -63.36
N VAL A 28 48.72 3.06 -62.97
CA VAL A 28 48.48 2.08 -61.90
C VAL A 28 48.19 2.80 -60.57
N THR A 29 49.01 3.78 -60.20
CA THR A 29 48.84 4.54 -58.94
C THR A 29 47.53 5.33 -58.93
N ALA A 30 47.16 5.94 -60.07
CA ALA A 30 45.89 6.65 -60.21
C ALA A 30 44.68 5.72 -60.08
N ILE A 31 44.74 4.51 -60.67
CA ILE A 31 43.68 3.50 -60.54
C ILE A 31 43.58 3.01 -59.09
N THR A 32 44.71 2.68 -58.44
CA THR A 32 44.71 2.22 -57.04
C THR A 32 44.20 3.31 -56.08
N GLY A 33 44.61 4.56 -56.26
CA GLY A 33 44.11 5.70 -55.49
C GLY A 33 42.61 5.93 -55.69
N GLY A 34 42.13 5.81 -56.94
CA GLY A 34 40.70 5.87 -57.26
C GLY A 34 39.89 4.81 -56.52
N VAL A 35 40.32 3.54 -56.57
CA VAL A 35 39.64 2.43 -55.88
C VAL A 35 39.59 2.65 -54.37
N ALA A 36 40.65 3.18 -53.75
CA ALA A 36 40.66 3.48 -52.32
C ALA A 36 39.65 4.56 -51.91
N VAL A 37 39.54 5.64 -52.69
CA VAL A 37 38.55 6.72 -52.44
C VAL A 37 37.12 6.22 -52.63
N PHE A 38 36.86 5.44 -53.69
CA PHE A 38 35.54 4.84 -53.92
C PHE A 38 35.16 3.83 -52.82
N GLY A 39 36.12 3.02 -52.35
CA GLY A 39 35.91 2.11 -51.22
C GLY A 39 35.52 2.85 -49.94
N GLY A 40 36.24 3.91 -49.59
CA GLY A 40 35.96 4.71 -48.39
C GLY A 40 34.58 5.40 -48.42
N LEU A 41 34.20 5.99 -49.55
CA LEU A 41 32.88 6.62 -49.72
C LEU A 41 31.75 5.57 -49.65
N PHE A 42 31.94 4.40 -50.23
CA PHE A 42 30.95 3.32 -50.20
C PHE A 42 30.73 2.78 -48.77
N THR A 43 31.80 2.58 -48.00
CA THR A 43 31.71 2.17 -46.59
C THR A 43 31.02 3.25 -45.74
N ALA A 44 31.30 4.53 -45.97
CA ALA A 44 30.65 5.62 -45.24
C ALA A 44 29.13 5.68 -45.49
N VAL A 45 28.69 5.51 -46.75
CA VAL A 45 27.26 5.51 -47.10
C VAL A 45 26.53 4.31 -46.48
N ILE A 46 27.14 3.12 -46.49
CA ILE A 46 26.56 1.93 -45.85
C ILE A 46 26.52 2.11 -44.33
N GLY A 47 27.59 2.67 -43.73
CA GLY A 47 27.67 2.95 -42.31
C GLY A 47 26.55 3.87 -41.81
N HIS A 48 26.26 4.95 -42.54
CA HIS A 48 25.17 5.86 -42.18
C HIS A 48 23.81 5.16 -42.18
N LYS A 49 23.49 4.36 -43.21
CA LYS A 49 22.20 3.65 -43.27
C LYS A 49 22.05 2.60 -42.18
N ILE A 50 23.11 1.88 -41.84
CA ILE A 50 23.08 0.91 -40.74
C ILE A 50 22.91 1.64 -39.40
N SER A 51 23.65 2.74 -39.20
CA SER A 51 23.56 3.55 -37.98
C SER A 51 22.14 4.10 -37.76
N ASP A 52 21.49 4.62 -38.80
CA ASP A 52 20.13 5.17 -38.70
C ASP A 52 19.11 4.09 -38.31
N VAL A 53 19.19 2.91 -38.93
CA VAL A 53 18.28 1.79 -38.61
C VAL A 53 18.53 1.27 -37.19
N THR A 54 19.79 1.12 -36.78
CA THR A 54 20.14 0.68 -35.42
C THR A 54 19.73 1.72 -34.37
N GLN A 55 19.87 3.02 -34.67
CA GLN A 55 19.44 4.09 -33.78
C GLN A 55 17.92 4.13 -33.65
N ALA A 56 17.19 3.98 -34.76
CA ALA A 56 15.73 3.92 -34.74
C ALA A 56 15.22 2.71 -33.95
N GLN A 57 15.83 1.53 -34.14
CA GLN A 57 15.49 0.32 -33.37
C GLN A 57 15.80 0.50 -31.87
N SER A 58 16.93 1.11 -31.53
CA SER A 58 17.31 1.37 -30.14
C SER A 58 16.34 2.35 -29.49
N GLN A 59 15.96 3.42 -30.18
CA GLN A 59 14.95 4.38 -29.70
C GLN A 59 13.59 3.71 -29.50
N ALA A 60 13.16 2.85 -30.42
CA ALA A 60 11.91 2.10 -30.28
C ALA A 60 11.95 1.12 -29.08
N GLN A 61 13.08 0.45 -28.85
CA GLN A 61 13.26 -0.42 -27.70
C GLN A 61 13.28 0.35 -26.38
N ILE A 62 13.96 1.50 -26.32
CA ILE A 62 13.98 2.38 -25.14
C ILE A 62 12.57 2.91 -24.86
N ALA A 63 11.84 3.35 -25.89
CA ALA A 63 10.46 3.81 -25.73
C ALA A 63 9.54 2.69 -25.19
N ALA A 64 9.66 1.47 -25.73
CA ALA A 64 8.90 0.32 -25.26
C ALA A 64 9.27 -0.08 -23.82
N ALA A 65 10.56 -0.05 -23.47
CA ALA A 65 11.01 -0.32 -22.11
C ALA A 65 10.53 0.73 -21.11
N ASN A 66 10.59 2.01 -21.48
CA ASN A 66 10.08 3.12 -20.67
C ASN A 66 8.57 3.02 -20.48
N ALA A 67 7.81 2.65 -21.51
CA ALA A 67 6.36 2.42 -21.40
C ALA A 67 6.03 1.29 -20.42
N ARG A 68 6.73 0.15 -20.51
CA ARG A 68 6.56 -0.98 -19.56
C ARG A 68 6.95 -0.60 -18.13
N SER A 69 8.02 0.18 -17.99
CA SER A 69 8.47 0.68 -16.68
C SER A 69 7.42 1.60 -16.06
N ALA A 70 6.89 2.56 -16.82
CA ALA A 70 5.83 3.45 -16.38
C ALA A 70 4.55 2.67 -15.99
N GLU A 71 4.16 1.67 -16.78
CA GLU A 71 3.01 0.81 -16.48
C GLU A 71 3.23 -0.03 -15.21
N ALA A 72 4.44 -0.56 -15.00
CA ALA A 72 4.77 -1.30 -13.78
C ALA A 72 4.75 -0.39 -12.55
N HIS A 73 5.28 0.83 -12.66
CA HIS A 73 5.22 1.83 -11.59
C HIS A 73 3.78 2.23 -11.26
N ALA A 74 2.93 2.46 -12.26
CA ALA A 74 1.51 2.76 -12.04
C ALA A 74 0.83 1.62 -11.26
N ARG A 75 1.01 0.36 -11.70
CA ARG A 75 0.45 -0.81 -11.00
C ARG A 75 0.99 -0.99 -9.57
N SER A 76 2.28 -0.70 -9.34
CA SER A 76 2.87 -0.74 -7.99
C SER A 76 2.23 0.30 -7.08
N SER A 77 2.07 1.54 -7.57
CA SER A 77 1.46 2.62 -6.79
C SER A 77 0.00 2.34 -6.44
N GLU A 78 -0.77 1.76 -7.37
CA GLU A 78 -2.15 1.34 -7.10
C GLU A 78 -2.23 0.20 -6.08
N ALA A 79 -1.31 -0.76 -6.14
CA ALA A 79 -1.25 -1.86 -5.17
C ALA A 79 -0.87 -1.35 -3.77
N GLU A 80 0.07 -0.41 -3.68
CA GLU A 80 0.46 0.23 -2.42
C GLU A 80 -0.70 1.03 -1.81
N LEU A 81 -1.44 1.79 -2.62
CA LEU A 81 -2.63 2.51 -2.16
C LEU A 81 -3.70 1.56 -1.63
N LYS A 82 -4.00 0.47 -2.34
CA LYS A 82 -4.97 -0.55 -1.88
C LYS A 82 -4.50 -1.24 -0.60
N LEU A 83 -3.21 -1.53 -0.46
CA LEU A 83 -2.67 -2.10 0.77
C LEU A 83 -2.78 -1.12 1.94
N GLU A 84 -2.56 0.17 1.71
CA GLU A 84 -2.71 1.21 2.74
C GLU A 84 -4.19 1.39 3.13
N GLU A 85 -5.12 1.35 2.17
CA GLU A 85 -6.56 1.34 2.44
C GLU A 85 -6.98 0.12 3.26
N LEU A 86 -6.50 -1.08 2.89
CA LEU A 86 -6.74 -2.30 3.65
C LEU A 86 -6.12 -2.23 5.04
N ARG A 87 -4.92 -1.66 5.21
CA ARG A 87 -4.31 -1.42 6.52
C ARG A 87 -5.09 -0.42 7.35
N ARG A 88 -5.75 0.57 6.74
CA ARG A 88 -6.65 1.48 7.46
C ARG A 88 -7.96 0.79 7.86
N GLN A 89 -8.48 -0.09 7.00
CA GLN A 89 -9.70 -0.86 7.28
C GLN A 89 -9.49 -1.98 8.30
N VAL A 90 -8.33 -2.66 8.27
CA VAL A 90 -7.98 -3.81 9.12
C VAL A 90 -7.03 -3.40 10.27
N GLY A 91 -6.60 -2.15 10.29
CA GLY A 91 -5.68 -1.65 11.31
C GLY A 91 -6.21 -1.86 12.71
N HIS A 92 -5.29 -2.19 13.64
CA HIS A 92 -5.61 -2.43 15.04
C HIS A 92 -6.55 -1.36 15.59
N ARG A 93 -7.64 -1.79 16.23
CA ARG A 93 -8.53 -0.90 16.99
C ARG A 93 -7.70 -0.19 18.07
N GLN A 94 -7.47 1.09 17.85
CA GLN A 94 -6.90 1.97 18.86
C GLN A 94 -8.02 2.80 19.45
N LEU A 95 -8.16 2.71 20.78
CA LEU A 95 -9.06 3.56 21.52
C LEU A 95 -8.53 5.00 21.46
N GLN A 96 -9.32 5.94 20.93
CA GLN A 96 -9.04 7.37 21.05
C GLN A 96 -9.24 7.80 22.49
N ARG A 97 -8.21 7.55 23.32
CA ARG A 97 -8.28 7.64 24.78
C ARG A 97 -8.77 9.00 25.26
N ASP A 98 -8.30 10.09 24.67
CA ASP A 98 -8.65 11.43 25.12
C ASP A 98 -10.13 11.74 24.87
N ALA A 99 -10.64 11.41 23.68
CA ALA A 99 -12.07 11.56 23.36
C ALA A 99 -12.96 10.68 24.25
N PHE A 100 -12.51 9.45 24.53
CA PHE A 100 -13.19 8.54 25.45
C PHE A 100 -13.24 9.10 26.88
N LEU A 101 -12.11 9.61 27.40
CA LEU A 101 -12.02 10.17 28.75
C LEU A 101 -12.79 11.48 28.92
N GLU A 102 -12.81 12.33 27.89
CA GLU A 102 -13.58 13.56 27.87
C GLU A 102 -15.08 13.27 28.03
N GLU A 103 -15.59 12.27 27.30
CA GLU A 103 -17.00 11.88 27.35
C GLU A 103 -17.41 11.34 28.74
N LEU A 104 -16.52 10.61 29.42
CA LEU A 104 -16.82 9.99 30.72
C LEU A 104 -16.65 10.90 31.94
N ARG A 105 -15.92 12.02 31.81
CA ARG A 105 -15.50 12.82 32.97
C ARG A 105 -16.70 13.47 33.66
N GLY A 106 -16.89 13.16 34.95
CA GLY A 106 -17.95 13.73 35.77
C GLY A 106 -19.35 13.17 35.48
N GLN A 107 -19.44 12.14 34.65
CA GLN A 107 -20.68 11.46 34.31
C GLN A 107 -21.05 10.40 35.37
N PRO A 108 -22.33 9.98 35.45
CA PRO A 108 -22.72 8.87 36.31
C PRO A 108 -22.01 7.58 35.87
N SER A 109 -21.59 6.77 36.84
CA SER A 109 -20.86 5.52 36.62
C SER A 109 -21.53 4.35 37.33
N GLU A 110 -21.40 3.17 36.72
CA GLU A 110 -21.81 1.89 37.29
C GLU A 110 -20.63 0.90 37.25
N PRO A 111 -20.66 -0.18 38.06
CA PRO A 111 -19.73 -1.28 37.93
C PRO A 111 -19.72 -1.86 36.51
N VAL A 112 -18.54 -2.04 35.94
CA VAL A 112 -18.35 -2.57 34.58
C VAL A 112 -17.58 -3.90 34.61
N GLU A 113 -18.18 -4.94 34.04
CA GLU A 113 -17.51 -6.19 33.70
C GLU A 113 -17.02 -6.11 32.24
N ILE A 114 -15.78 -6.51 31.97
CA ILE A 114 -15.23 -6.53 30.61
C ILE A 114 -14.91 -7.98 30.23
N MET A 115 -15.51 -8.43 29.13
CA MET A 115 -15.29 -9.74 28.55
C MET A 115 -14.67 -9.63 27.15
N TYR A 116 -13.70 -10.49 26.84
CA TYR A 116 -13.01 -10.49 25.54
C TYR A 116 -12.87 -11.89 24.95
N LEU A 117 -12.77 -11.99 23.62
CA LEU A 117 -12.49 -13.27 22.98
C LEU A 117 -11.04 -13.70 23.24
N ARG A 118 -10.85 -14.88 23.83
CA ARG A 118 -9.52 -15.37 24.26
C ARG A 118 -8.55 -15.62 23.11
N ASP A 119 -9.07 -16.08 21.98
CA ASP A 119 -8.26 -16.53 20.83
C ASP A 119 -7.87 -15.40 19.88
N ASP A 120 -8.23 -14.15 20.21
CA ASP A 120 -7.89 -12.95 19.44
C ASP A 120 -7.10 -11.95 20.31
N PRO A 121 -5.79 -11.78 20.07
CA PRO A 121 -4.96 -10.85 20.84
C PRO A 121 -5.40 -9.38 20.69
N GLU A 122 -5.98 -9.00 19.55
CA GLU A 122 -6.49 -7.63 19.34
C GLU A 122 -7.65 -7.35 20.30
N CYS A 123 -8.55 -8.32 20.49
CA CYS A 123 -9.66 -8.20 21.43
C CYS A 123 -9.17 -7.98 22.86
N PHE A 124 -8.12 -8.68 23.27
CA PHE A 124 -7.52 -8.50 24.59
C PHE A 124 -6.87 -7.11 24.75
N ASP A 125 -6.15 -6.64 23.73
CA ASP A 125 -5.53 -5.31 23.75
C ASP A 125 -6.57 -4.18 23.83
N VAL A 126 -7.67 -4.29 23.08
CA VAL A 126 -8.80 -3.33 23.14
C VAL A 126 -9.45 -3.38 24.51
N ALA A 127 -9.71 -4.57 25.05
CA ALA A 127 -10.30 -4.72 26.38
C ALA A 127 -9.44 -4.09 27.48
N GLN A 128 -8.10 -4.24 27.41
CA GLN A 128 -7.18 -3.56 28.31
C GLN A 128 -7.16 -2.04 28.14
N GLN A 129 -7.27 -1.54 26.91
CA GLN A 129 -7.34 -0.09 26.64
C GLN A 129 -8.61 0.51 27.26
N ILE A 130 -9.77 -0.14 27.04
CA ILE A 130 -11.05 0.25 27.63
C ILE A 130 -10.96 0.21 29.16
N ALA A 131 -10.42 -0.88 29.73
CA ALA A 131 -10.26 -1.02 31.18
C ALA A 131 -9.46 0.14 31.78
N ARG A 132 -8.25 0.42 31.24
CA ARG A 132 -7.40 1.51 31.73
C ARG A 132 -8.05 2.88 31.57
N ALA A 133 -8.83 3.09 30.50
CA ALA A 133 -9.55 4.34 30.29
C ALA A 133 -10.71 4.51 31.27
N LEU A 134 -11.48 3.45 31.54
CA LEU A 134 -12.55 3.45 32.55
C LEU A 134 -12.00 3.73 33.95
N GLU A 135 -10.93 3.04 34.36
CA GLU A 135 -10.26 3.28 35.65
C GLU A 135 -9.78 4.73 35.78
N ALA A 136 -9.16 5.27 34.72
CA ALA A 136 -8.72 6.67 34.69
C ALA A 136 -9.87 7.68 34.76
N ALA A 137 -11.07 7.30 34.31
CA ALA A 137 -12.29 8.10 34.46
C ALA A 137 -12.98 7.89 35.83
N GLY A 138 -12.44 7.05 36.71
CA GLY A 138 -13.00 6.74 38.03
C GLY A 138 -14.12 5.69 38.01
N TRP A 139 -14.30 4.97 36.90
CA TRP A 139 -15.29 3.90 36.80
C TRP A 139 -14.76 2.63 37.48
N ARG A 140 -15.64 1.91 38.17
CA ARG A 140 -15.28 0.67 38.88
C ARG A 140 -15.34 -0.52 37.94
N ILE A 141 -14.22 -1.19 37.74
CA ILE A 141 -14.17 -2.46 36.99
C ILE A 141 -14.35 -3.63 37.95
N THR A 142 -15.32 -4.50 37.68
CA THR A 142 -15.60 -5.70 38.50
C THR A 142 -14.77 -6.90 38.05
N GLY A 143 -14.43 -6.97 36.76
CA GLY A 143 -13.61 -8.04 36.21
C GLY A 143 -13.18 -7.77 34.77
N LEU A 144 -12.03 -8.32 34.40
CA LEU A 144 -11.52 -8.40 33.04
C LEU A 144 -11.20 -9.87 32.76
N ALA A 145 -12.09 -10.55 32.04
CA ALA A 145 -12.03 -12.00 31.87
C ALA A 145 -12.28 -12.41 30.41
N PRO A 146 -11.72 -13.54 29.94
CA PRO A 146 -12.10 -14.09 28.65
C PRO A 146 -13.56 -14.58 28.66
N ILE A 147 -14.21 -14.54 27.50
CA ILE A 147 -15.55 -15.12 27.32
C ILE A 147 -15.46 -16.64 27.56
N PRO A 148 -16.29 -17.23 28.43
CA PRO A 148 -16.35 -18.67 28.63
C PRO A 148 -16.63 -19.38 27.31
N VAL A 149 -15.86 -20.43 27.01
CA VAL A 149 -16.10 -21.23 25.81
C VAL A 149 -17.39 -22.03 26.01
N PRO A 150 -18.44 -21.81 25.17
CA PRO A 150 -19.66 -22.58 25.28
C PRO A 150 -19.40 -24.06 24.98
N ARG A 151 -20.19 -24.95 25.56
CA ARG A 151 -20.07 -26.40 25.29
C ARG A 151 -20.51 -26.77 23.87
N SER A 152 -21.29 -25.91 23.22
CA SER A 152 -21.73 -26.07 21.83
C SER A 152 -20.91 -25.13 20.93
N ASN A 153 -20.36 -25.68 19.85
CA ASN A 153 -19.60 -24.92 18.84
C ASN A 153 -20.49 -24.37 17.69
N THR A 154 -21.82 -24.37 17.86
CA THR A 154 -22.75 -23.95 16.80
C THR A 154 -22.84 -22.44 16.63
N ASP A 155 -22.63 -21.68 17.70
CA ASP A 155 -22.84 -20.22 17.73
C ASP A 155 -21.52 -19.48 17.94
N PRO A 156 -21.36 -18.26 17.39
CA PRO A 156 -20.23 -17.40 17.69
C PRO A 156 -20.08 -17.18 19.20
N ILE A 157 -18.85 -17.31 19.72
CA ILE A 157 -18.57 -17.28 21.17
C ILE A 157 -19.10 -15.99 21.83
N ALA A 158 -19.02 -14.84 21.17
CA ALA A 158 -19.52 -13.57 21.71
C ALA A 158 -21.04 -13.57 21.98
N MET A 159 -21.82 -14.30 21.19
CA MET A 159 -23.26 -14.40 21.37
C MET A 159 -23.65 -15.22 22.61
N SER A 160 -22.75 -16.05 23.14
CA SER A 160 -22.97 -16.79 24.40
C SER A 160 -23.04 -15.90 25.64
N VAL A 161 -22.65 -14.63 25.52
CA VAL A 161 -22.72 -13.61 26.57
C VAL A 161 -23.50 -12.38 26.12
N ASP A 162 -24.46 -12.56 25.21
CA ASP A 162 -25.33 -11.54 24.61
C ASP A 162 -24.59 -10.42 23.86
N GLY A 163 -23.34 -10.66 23.46
CA GLY A 163 -22.57 -9.77 22.59
C GLY A 163 -22.85 -10.02 21.11
N GLN A 164 -22.60 -9.02 20.27
CA GLN A 164 -22.54 -9.21 18.82
C GLN A 164 -21.27 -9.99 18.43
N PRO A 165 -21.31 -10.75 17.32
CA PRO A 165 -20.14 -11.49 16.84
C PRO A 165 -19.00 -10.57 16.37
N SER A 166 -19.27 -9.26 16.19
CA SER A 166 -18.27 -8.28 15.83
C SER A 166 -18.33 -7.00 16.67
N GLY A 167 -17.17 -6.33 16.81
CA GLY A 167 -17.01 -5.02 17.42
C GLY A 167 -17.01 -5.05 18.96
N VAL A 168 -17.54 -3.97 19.55
CA VAL A 168 -17.71 -3.84 21.01
C VAL A 168 -19.19 -3.70 21.29
N THR A 169 -19.72 -4.59 22.14
CA THR A 169 -21.12 -4.58 22.58
C THR A 169 -21.22 -4.21 24.05
N ILE A 170 -22.13 -3.31 24.39
CA ILE A 170 -22.50 -3.02 25.78
C ILE A 170 -23.79 -3.78 26.09
N VAL A 171 -23.71 -4.68 27.06
CA VAL A 171 -24.82 -5.51 27.52
C VAL A 171 -25.28 -5.01 28.89
N THR A 172 -26.58 -4.81 29.06
CA THR A 172 -27.21 -4.46 30.34
C THR A 172 -28.31 -5.46 30.70
N ALA A 173 -28.55 -5.65 32.00
CA ALA A 173 -29.65 -6.48 32.52
C ALA A 173 -31.02 -6.01 32.03
N SER A 174 -31.21 -4.70 31.97
CA SER A 174 -32.46 -4.06 31.57
C SER A 174 -32.16 -2.65 31.06
N MET A 175 -32.97 -2.15 30.13
CA MET A 175 -32.96 -0.74 29.76
C MET A 175 -34.23 -0.05 30.26
N THR A 176 -34.05 1.14 30.80
CA THR A 176 -35.12 2.08 31.14
C THR A 176 -35.63 2.79 29.89
N GLU A 177 -36.86 3.30 29.94
CA GLU A 177 -37.45 4.07 28.83
C GLU A 177 -36.61 5.30 28.46
N ALA A 178 -36.02 5.96 29.46
CA ALA A 178 -35.11 7.08 29.25
C ALA A 178 -33.84 6.70 28.47
N GLU A 179 -33.31 5.48 28.69
CA GLU A 179 -32.15 4.96 27.95
C GLU A 179 -32.50 4.64 26.50
N LEU A 180 -33.67 4.02 26.25
CA LEU A 180 -34.14 3.77 24.88
C LEU A 180 -34.33 5.09 24.12
N GLN A 181 -34.98 6.07 24.73
CA GLN A 181 -35.21 7.37 24.11
C GLN A 181 -33.87 8.10 23.86
N ALA A 182 -32.95 8.06 24.81
CA ALA A 182 -31.63 8.67 24.67
C ALA A 182 -30.83 8.05 23.52
N MET A 183 -30.89 6.73 23.35
CA MET A 183 -30.26 6.05 22.21
C MET A 183 -30.85 6.49 20.86
N GLU A 184 -32.18 6.61 20.77
CA GLU A 184 -32.85 7.09 19.55
C GLU A 184 -32.43 8.53 19.23
N MET A 185 -32.42 9.41 20.23
CA MET A 185 -31.95 10.79 20.11
C MET A 185 -30.48 10.86 19.68
N GLN A 186 -29.62 10.00 20.24
CA GLN A 186 -28.21 9.94 19.89
C GLN A 186 -28.01 9.48 18.43
N ALA A 187 -28.78 8.50 17.96
CA ALA A 187 -28.78 8.06 16.57
C ALA A 187 -29.20 9.21 15.61
N MET A 188 -30.14 10.05 16.03
CA MET A 188 -30.56 11.25 15.31
C MET A 188 -29.65 12.47 15.53
N ARG A 189 -28.57 12.35 16.32
CA ARG A 189 -27.66 13.45 16.72
C ARG A 189 -28.38 14.63 17.39
N GLN A 190 -29.47 14.36 18.10
CA GLN A 190 -30.18 15.37 18.88
C GLN A 190 -29.45 15.65 20.19
N ALA A 191 -29.45 16.90 20.64
CA ALA A 191 -28.91 17.29 21.94
C ALA A 191 -29.92 17.00 23.07
N GLY A 192 -29.43 16.92 24.31
CA GLY A 192 -30.28 16.84 25.51
C GLY A 192 -30.83 15.44 25.82
N TRP A 193 -30.19 14.38 25.33
CA TRP A 193 -30.51 13.01 25.72
C TRP A 193 -30.12 12.73 27.18
N ALA A 194 -30.76 11.73 27.80
CA ALA A 194 -30.54 11.41 29.21
C ALA A 194 -29.16 10.76 29.44
N HIS A 195 -28.34 11.39 30.29
CA HIS A 195 -27.02 10.89 30.69
C HIS A 195 -27.17 9.85 31.80
N THR A 196 -27.32 8.60 31.40
CA THR A 196 -27.32 7.43 32.27
C THR A 196 -25.96 6.74 32.16
N PRO A 197 -25.56 5.89 33.12
CA PRO A 197 -24.33 5.12 33.00
C PRO A 197 -24.24 4.35 31.68
N PHE A 198 -25.32 3.71 31.25
CA PHE A 198 -25.37 2.98 29.98
C PHE A 198 -25.18 3.90 28.76
N THR A 199 -25.96 4.98 28.65
CA THR A 199 -25.92 5.87 27.47
C THR A 199 -24.59 6.63 27.37
N VAL A 200 -24.03 7.03 28.51
CA VAL A 200 -22.71 7.66 28.58
C VAL A 200 -21.62 6.68 28.13
N LEU A 201 -21.64 5.44 28.63
CA LEU A 201 -20.65 4.43 28.24
C LEU A 201 -20.76 4.12 26.73
N ALA A 202 -21.98 3.99 26.22
CA ALA A 202 -22.23 3.81 24.78
C ALA A 202 -21.71 4.98 23.95
N SER A 203 -21.97 6.22 24.38
CA SER A 203 -21.42 7.41 23.74
C SER A 203 -19.89 7.43 23.75
N ALA A 204 -19.28 7.10 24.90
CA ALA A 204 -17.83 7.09 25.04
C ALA A 204 -17.18 6.03 24.14
N VAL A 205 -17.73 4.81 24.10
CA VAL A 205 -17.24 3.74 23.20
C VAL A 205 -17.42 4.15 21.74
N LEU A 206 -18.57 4.73 21.37
CA LEU A 206 -18.81 5.23 20.02
C LEU A 206 -17.82 6.33 19.62
N ARG A 207 -17.53 7.28 20.51
CA ARG A 207 -16.54 8.35 20.28
C ARG A 207 -15.11 7.81 20.23
N GLY A 208 -14.78 6.88 21.11
CA GLY A 208 -13.43 6.33 21.28
C GLY A 208 -13.03 5.33 20.20
N LEU A 209 -13.96 4.47 19.76
CA LEU A 209 -13.70 3.39 18.80
C LEU A 209 -14.41 3.57 17.46
N GLY A 210 -15.34 4.52 17.35
CA GLY A 210 -16.10 4.79 16.12
C GLY A 210 -17.32 3.89 15.90
N ALA A 211 -17.45 2.81 16.67
CA ALA A 211 -18.59 1.90 16.61
C ALA A 211 -18.87 1.26 17.97
N VAL A 212 -20.15 1.06 18.27
CA VAL A 212 -20.64 0.33 19.44
C VAL A 212 -21.95 -0.34 19.11
N SER A 213 -22.16 -1.53 19.64
CA SER A 213 -23.46 -2.21 19.66
C SER A 213 -23.99 -2.24 21.09
N SER A 214 -25.29 -2.42 21.23
CA SER A 214 -25.94 -2.54 22.52
C SER A 214 -26.87 -3.75 22.53
N SER A 215 -27.01 -4.34 23.71
CA SER A 215 -27.90 -5.47 23.97
C SER A 215 -28.49 -5.31 25.36
N ALA A 216 -29.76 -5.68 25.52
CA ALA A 216 -30.45 -5.60 26.79
C ALA A 216 -31.39 -6.79 26.97
N ALA A 217 -31.60 -7.19 28.23
CA ALA A 217 -32.55 -8.24 28.61
C ALA A 217 -32.30 -9.61 27.95
N GLY A 218 -31.04 -9.93 27.64
CA GLY A 218 -30.64 -11.24 27.15
C GLY A 218 -30.59 -12.31 28.25
N PRO A 219 -30.65 -13.61 27.90
CA PRO A 219 -30.61 -14.72 28.86
C PRO A 219 -29.31 -14.80 29.65
N HIS A 220 -28.24 -14.15 29.18
CA HIS A 220 -26.92 -14.13 29.80
C HIS A 220 -26.55 -12.74 30.32
N ALA A 221 -27.52 -11.84 30.48
CA ALA A 221 -27.27 -10.47 30.87
C ALA A 221 -26.52 -10.39 32.23
N PRO A 222 -25.71 -9.33 32.46
CA PRO A 222 -25.04 -9.13 33.74
C PRO A 222 -26.03 -8.94 34.89
N SER A 223 -25.53 -8.91 36.14
CA SER A 223 -26.35 -8.58 37.30
C SER A 223 -26.96 -7.17 37.18
N VAL A 224 -28.15 -6.96 37.75
CA VAL A 224 -28.81 -5.65 37.78
C VAL A 224 -27.87 -4.59 38.38
N GLY A 225 -27.74 -3.44 37.71
CA GLY A 225 -26.82 -2.36 38.10
C GLY A 225 -25.34 -2.66 37.77
N THR A 226 -25.08 -3.57 36.84
CA THR A 226 -23.75 -3.82 36.29
C THR A 226 -23.83 -3.79 34.77
N LEU A 227 -22.92 -3.07 34.14
CA LEU A 227 -22.77 -3.07 32.69
C LEU A 227 -21.71 -4.09 32.28
N ARG A 228 -21.94 -4.79 31.17
CA ARG A 228 -20.93 -5.68 30.59
C ARG A 228 -20.48 -5.15 29.24
N VAL A 229 -19.17 -5.02 29.05
CA VAL A 229 -18.56 -4.71 27.76
C VAL A 229 -18.02 -6.00 27.17
N VAL A 230 -18.57 -6.43 26.04
CA VAL A 230 -18.12 -7.61 25.28
C VAL A 230 -17.31 -7.14 24.09
N VAL A 231 -16.05 -7.56 24.01
CA VAL A 231 -15.12 -7.25 22.91
C VAL A 231 -14.97 -8.48 22.02
N ALA A 232 -15.48 -8.38 20.80
CA ALA A 232 -15.41 -9.39 19.75
C ALA A 232 -14.51 -8.93 18.59
N PRO A 233 -14.12 -9.81 17.64
CA PRO A 233 -13.35 -9.41 16.45
C PRO A 233 -14.06 -8.35 15.59
N ARG A 234 -13.40 -7.76 14.59
CA ARG A 234 -14.09 -6.86 13.63
C ARG A 234 -15.00 -7.62 12.67
#